data_AF-A0A811Q2I7-F1
#
_entry.id   AF-A0A811Q2I7-F1
#
_cell.length_a   1.000
_cell.length_b   1.000
_cell.length_c   1.000
_cell.angle_alpha   90.00
_cell.angle_beta   90.00
_cell.angle_gamma   90.00
#
_symmetry.space_group_name_H-M   'P 1'
#
loop_
_entity.id
_entity.type
_entity.pdbx_description
1 polymer ?
#
loop_
_entity_poly.entity_id
_entity_poly.type
_entity_poly.pdbx_seq_one_letter_code
_entity_poly.pdbx_strand_id
1 'polypeptide(L)'
;MSAASSRAFRLHGEIPMLLPLIDMCNHSFNPNARIVQEGSVNSLDMSVKVSLAGPDSVDGRLLAALRVLLADDPEAVHKHDLKTLMSLGVLVPLGPAIEASVFRTVLALCAIALQHFHTKIMDDEAILRGGLPLTTEVAVQFRLQKKFMIVDVMQNISRRIKMLSPQKSTA
;
A
#
# COMPACT_ATOMS: atom_id res chain seq x y z
N MET A 1 9.60 -20.66 14.94
CA MET A 1 10.61 -19.61 14.73
C MET A 1 10.98 -19.59 13.26
N SER A 2 10.64 -18.55 12.52
CA SER A 2 11.13 -18.36 11.14
C SER A 2 11.84 -17.01 11.09
N ALA A 3 13.16 -17.09 10.98
CA ALA A 3 14.04 -15.95 10.81
C ALA A 3 14.05 -15.57 9.33
N ALA A 4 13.36 -14.49 8.97
CA ALA A 4 13.63 -13.80 7.71
C ALA A 4 14.81 -12.83 7.99
N SER A 5 15.98 -13.30 7.58
CA SER A 5 17.30 -12.71 7.77
C SER A 5 17.40 -11.27 7.24
N SER A 6 17.85 -10.35 8.11
CA SER A 6 18.24 -8.95 7.82
C SER A 6 19.43 -8.80 6.86
N ARG A 7 19.85 -9.85 6.13
CA ARG A 7 21.01 -9.84 5.21
C ARG A 7 20.69 -9.37 3.78
N ALA A 8 19.45 -9.02 3.46
CA ALA A 8 19.11 -8.51 2.12
C ALA A 8 19.53 -7.05 1.88
N PHE A 9 20.06 -6.35 2.89
CA PHE A 9 20.36 -4.92 2.81
C PHE A 9 21.87 -4.65 2.67
N ARG A 10 22.40 -4.84 1.46
CA ARG A 10 23.53 -4.01 1.00
C ARG A 10 23.05 -3.24 -0.21
N LEU A 11 22.84 -1.94 -0.01
CA LEU A 11 22.25 -1.04 -1.00
C LEU A 11 23.32 -0.06 -1.48
N HIS A 12 23.79 -0.26 -2.70
CA HIS A 12 24.34 0.79 -3.55
C HIS A 12 23.56 0.76 -4.87
N GLY A 13 22.83 1.84 -5.18
CA GLY A 13 22.08 2.02 -6.43
C GLY A 13 20.55 1.88 -6.32
N GLU A 14 19.84 2.23 -7.40
CA GLU A 14 18.40 1.96 -7.58
C GLU A 14 18.20 0.45 -7.81
N ILE A 15 17.84 -0.29 -6.76
CA ILE A 15 17.61 -1.73 -6.86
C ILE A 15 16.13 -2.04 -6.65
N PRO A 16 15.45 -2.66 -7.63
CA PRO A 16 14.08 -3.14 -7.45
C PRO A 16 14.02 -4.27 -6.42
N MET A 17 13.09 -4.20 -5.46
CA MET A 17 12.90 -5.24 -4.44
C MET A 17 11.50 -5.84 -4.49
N LEU A 18 11.41 -7.15 -4.23
CA LEU A 18 10.16 -7.90 -4.01
C LEU A 18 10.02 -8.15 -2.50
N LEU A 19 8.88 -7.77 -1.91
CA LEU A 19 8.60 -8.04 -0.51
C LEU A 19 8.06 -9.47 -0.32
N PRO A 20 8.53 -10.25 0.68
CA PRO A 20 8.15 -11.66 0.88
C PRO A 20 6.65 -11.93 1.05
N LEU A 21 5.87 -10.96 1.55
CA LEU A 21 4.41 -11.12 1.71
C LEU A 21 3.62 -10.88 0.42
N ILE A 22 4.21 -10.15 -0.54
CA ILE A 22 3.60 -9.94 -1.84
C ILE A 22 4.12 -10.96 -2.85
N ASP A 23 5.32 -11.51 -2.62
CA ASP A 23 5.97 -12.53 -3.46
C ASP A 23 5.11 -13.79 -3.66
N MET A 24 4.34 -14.24 -2.64
CA MET A 24 3.53 -15.46 -2.76
C MET A 24 2.25 -15.30 -3.60
N CYS A 25 1.73 -14.08 -3.75
CA CYS A 25 0.52 -13.81 -4.55
C CYS A 25 0.87 -13.28 -5.95
N ASN A 26 2.16 -13.21 -6.28
CA ASN A 26 2.66 -12.50 -7.43
C ASN A 26 3.22 -13.50 -8.46
N HIS A 27 2.39 -13.99 -9.38
CA HIS A 27 2.87 -14.65 -10.61
C HIS A 27 3.59 -13.68 -11.58
N SER A 28 4.03 -12.50 -11.10
CA SER A 28 4.75 -11.50 -11.88
C SER A 28 5.99 -11.04 -11.11
N PHE A 29 7.17 -11.27 -11.67
CA PHE A 29 8.44 -10.84 -11.07
C PHE A 29 8.69 -9.33 -11.21
N ASN A 30 7.67 -8.54 -11.56
CA ASN A 30 7.80 -7.10 -11.62
C ASN A 30 7.87 -6.52 -10.20
N PRO A 31 8.91 -5.73 -9.89
CA PRO A 31 9.07 -5.12 -8.59
C PRO A 31 7.93 -4.15 -8.32
N ASN A 32 7.33 -4.31 -7.16
CA ASN A 32 6.25 -3.46 -6.66
C ASN A 32 6.71 -2.63 -5.46
N ALA A 33 8.01 -2.52 -5.24
CA ALA A 33 8.57 -1.59 -4.27
C ALA A 33 9.74 -0.87 -4.93
N ARG A 34 9.79 0.45 -4.75
CA ARG A 34 10.90 1.30 -5.19
C ARG A 34 11.53 1.95 -3.98
N ILE A 35 12.85 1.86 -3.88
CA ILE A 35 13.62 2.67 -2.95
C ILE A 35 13.86 4.01 -3.64
N VAL A 36 13.31 5.08 -3.08
CA VAL A 36 13.54 6.46 -3.51
C VAL A 36 14.51 7.09 -2.52
N GLN A 37 15.64 7.57 -3.01
CA GLN A 37 16.56 8.38 -2.22
C GLN A 37 16.19 9.84 -2.45
N GLU A 38 15.76 10.53 -1.39
CA GLU A 38 15.53 11.97 -1.40
C GLU A 38 16.70 12.67 -0.68
N GLY A 39 17.45 13.49 -1.41
CA GLY A 39 18.61 14.22 -0.91
C GLY A 39 19.82 14.17 -1.85
N SER A 40 20.78 15.07 -1.67
CA SER A 40 22.09 14.99 -2.32
C SER A 40 22.85 13.79 -1.74
N VAL A 41 23.62 13.07 -2.57
CA VAL A 41 24.44 11.91 -2.16
C VAL A 41 25.41 12.25 -1.00
N ASN A 42 25.65 13.55 -0.77
CA ASN A 42 26.54 14.07 0.27
C ASN A 42 25.84 14.96 1.33
N SER A 43 24.50 15.01 1.38
CA SER A 43 23.78 15.76 2.43
C SER A 43 23.46 14.89 3.64
N LEU A 44 23.66 15.43 4.85
CA LEU A 44 23.22 14.81 6.11
C LEU A 44 21.70 14.54 6.18
N ASP A 45 20.91 15.21 5.34
CA ASP A 45 19.46 15.04 5.21
C ASP A 45 19.04 13.94 4.21
N MET A 46 19.94 13.02 3.86
CA MET A 46 19.63 11.92 2.96
C MET A 46 18.58 10.99 3.61
N SER A 47 17.37 10.96 3.04
CA SER A 47 16.31 10.09 3.49
C SER A 47 16.07 8.96 2.48
N VAL A 48 16.10 7.72 2.96
CA VAL A 48 15.80 6.54 2.14
C VAL A 48 14.33 6.20 2.32
N LYS A 49 13.51 6.55 1.34
CA LYS A 49 12.08 6.28 1.35
C LYS A 49 11.79 5.01 0.56
N VAL A 50 11.30 3.99 1.23
CA VAL A 50 10.78 2.80 0.55
C VAL A 50 9.33 3.10 0.16
N SER A 51 9.07 3.23 -1.15
CA SER A 51 7.72 3.16 -1.71
C SER A 51 7.37 1.69 -1.89
N LEU A 52 6.29 1.23 -1.28
CA LEU A 52 5.68 -0.05 -1.59
C LEU A 52 4.47 0.23 -2.49
N ALA A 53 4.15 -0.74 -3.34
CA ALA A 53 3.35 -0.59 -4.54
C ALA A 53 4.02 0.29 -5.63
N GLY A 54 3.57 0.12 -6.87
CA GLY A 54 3.89 1.01 -7.98
C GLY A 54 3.36 2.44 -7.74
N PRO A 55 3.19 3.28 -8.76
CA PRO A 55 2.71 4.66 -8.56
C PRO A 55 1.32 4.73 -7.88
N ASP A 56 0.55 3.64 -7.92
CA ASP A 56 -0.78 3.56 -7.35
C ASP A 56 -0.79 3.11 -5.89
N SER A 57 -1.70 3.68 -5.10
CA SER A 57 -1.86 3.37 -3.67
C SER A 57 -2.30 1.93 -3.38
N VAL A 58 -2.79 1.19 -4.39
CA VAL A 58 -3.23 -0.20 -4.28
C VAL A 58 -2.80 -0.94 -5.55
N ASP A 59 -2.30 -2.17 -5.43
CA ASP A 59 -1.95 -3.00 -6.59
C ASP A 59 -3.21 -3.24 -7.45
N GLY A 60 -3.12 -2.92 -8.74
CA GLY A 60 -4.23 -3.05 -9.67
C GLY A 60 -4.81 -4.46 -9.74
N ARG A 61 -4.01 -5.51 -9.55
CA ARG A 61 -4.51 -6.89 -9.58
C ARG A 61 -5.35 -7.22 -8.36
N LEU A 62 -5.00 -6.66 -7.21
CA LEU A 62 -5.85 -6.77 -6.02
C LEU A 62 -7.20 -6.09 -6.29
N LEU A 63 -7.20 -4.91 -6.92
CA LEU A 63 -8.44 -4.22 -7.30
C LEU A 63 -9.27 -5.06 -8.27
N ALA A 64 -8.65 -5.61 -9.31
CA ALA A 64 -9.33 -6.47 -10.28
C ALA A 64 -9.93 -7.71 -9.58
N ALA A 65 -9.15 -8.39 -8.75
CA ALA A 65 -9.61 -9.56 -8.02
C ALA A 65 -10.79 -9.24 -7.08
N LEU A 66 -10.73 -8.13 -6.34
CA LEU A 66 -11.83 -7.71 -5.46
C LEU A 66 -13.09 -7.32 -6.25
N ARG A 67 -12.92 -6.66 -7.41
CA ARG A 67 -14.04 -6.31 -8.30
C ARG A 67 -14.75 -7.56 -8.83
N VAL A 68 -13.97 -8.54 -9.30
CA VAL A 68 -14.51 -9.84 -9.76
C VAL A 68 -15.18 -10.60 -8.61
N LEU A 69 -14.55 -10.62 -7.44
CA LEU A 69 -15.05 -11.34 -6.26
C LEU A 69 -16.35 -10.76 -5.71
N LEU A 70 -16.52 -9.44 -5.76
CA LEU A 70 -17.68 -8.74 -5.21
C LEU A 70 -18.79 -8.52 -6.23
N ALA A 71 -18.53 -8.72 -7.52
CA ALA A 71 -19.54 -8.66 -8.55
C ALA A 71 -20.53 -9.82 -8.41
N ASP A 72 -21.81 -9.51 -8.59
CA ASP A 72 -22.92 -10.45 -8.64
C ASP A 72 -23.28 -10.87 -10.07
N ASP A 73 -22.91 -10.07 -11.07
CA ASP A 73 -23.11 -10.35 -12.49
C ASP A 73 -21.78 -10.69 -13.21
N PRO A 74 -21.53 -11.97 -13.52
CA PRO A 74 -20.39 -12.38 -14.32
C PRO A 74 -20.36 -11.72 -15.70
N GLU A 75 -21.50 -11.49 -16.35
CA GLU A 75 -21.55 -10.91 -17.70
C GLU A 75 -21.09 -9.45 -17.69
N ALA A 76 -21.40 -8.69 -16.64
CA ALA A 76 -20.86 -7.35 -16.44
C ALA A 76 -19.34 -7.36 -16.34
N VAL A 77 -18.76 -8.34 -15.64
CA VAL A 77 -17.30 -8.49 -15.52
C VAL A 77 -16.65 -8.79 -16.88
N HIS A 78 -17.21 -9.71 -17.67
CA HIS A 78 -16.65 -10.13 -18.96
C HIS A 78 -16.62 -9.01 -20.02
N LYS A 79 -17.41 -7.94 -19.85
CA LYS A 79 -17.40 -6.77 -20.74
C LYS A 79 -16.17 -5.88 -20.57
N HIS A 80 -15.37 -6.07 -19.53
CA HIS A 80 -14.21 -5.25 -19.23
C HIS A 80 -12.91 -6.02 -19.43
N ASP A 81 -11.90 -5.35 -20.00
CA ASP A 81 -10.55 -5.90 -20.05
C ASP A 81 -9.88 -5.82 -18.67
N LEU A 82 -8.84 -6.63 -18.48
CA LEU A 82 -8.10 -6.67 -17.21
C LEU A 82 -7.53 -5.29 -16.86
N LYS A 83 -7.08 -4.51 -17.85
CA LYS A 83 -6.51 -3.17 -17.62
C LYS A 83 -7.53 -2.21 -17.00
N THR A 84 -8.77 -2.24 -17.49
CA THR A 84 -9.89 -1.47 -16.92
C THR A 84 -10.18 -1.93 -15.48
N LEU A 85 -10.25 -3.25 -15.26
CA LEU A 85 -10.46 -3.83 -13.94
C LEU A 85 -9.29 -3.60 -12.96
N MET A 86 -8.09 -3.28 -13.44
CA MET A 86 -6.95 -2.95 -12.59
C MET A 86 -6.86 -1.46 -12.25
N SER A 87 -7.59 -0.61 -12.96
CA SER A 87 -7.43 0.85 -12.84
C SER A 87 -8.01 1.38 -11.52
N LEU A 88 -7.28 2.27 -10.84
CA LEU A 88 -7.77 3.05 -9.70
C LEU A 88 -8.31 4.43 -10.18
N GLY A 89 -8.74 4.52 -11.44
CA GLY A 89 -9.08 5.78 -12.12
C GLY A 89 -10.44 6.37 -11.74
N VAL A 90 -10.88 7.38 -12.49
CA VAL A 90 -12.22 8.01 -12.35
C VAL A 90 -13.33 7.08 -12.85
N LEU A 91 -13.00 6.17 -13.77
CA LEU A 91 -13.96 5.22 -14.31
C LEU A 91 -14.35 4.20 -13.25
N VAL A 92 -15.65 3.94 -13.15
CA VAL A 92 -16.22 2.97 -12.21
C VAL A 92 -16.77 1.77 -13.00
N PRO A 93 -15.94 0.75 -13.28
CA PRO A 93 -16.25 -0.25 -14.32
C PRO A 93 -17.50 -1.06 -14.00
N LEU A 94 -17.65 -1.51 -12.75
CA LEU A 94 -18.77 -2.33 -12.30
C LEU A 94 -19.82 -1.53 -11.51
N GLY A 95 -19.81 -0.20 -11.67
CA GLY A 95 -20.73 0.71 -10.98
C GLY A 95 -20.34 1.07 -9.54
N PRO A 96 -20.94 2.16 -9.00
CA PRO A 96 -20.51 2.79 -7.75
C PRO A 96 -20.71 1.92 -6.50
N ALA A 97 -21.69 1.02 -6.51
CA ALA A 97 -21.96 0.13 -5.38
C ALA A 97 -20.84 -0.91 -5.19
N ILE A 98 -20.42 -1.57 -6.28
CA ILE A 98 -19.31 -2.53 -6.26
C ILE A 98 -18.02 -1.82 -5.89
N GLU A 99 -17.75 -0.67 -6.51
CA GLU A 99 -16.53 0.09 -6.26
C GLU A 99 -16.41 0.57 -4.81
N ALA A 100 -17.51 1.06 -4.23
CA ALA A 100 -17.53 1.42 -2.82
C ALA A 100 -17.33 0.20 -1.91
N SER A 101 -17.79 -0.99 -2.30
CA SER A 101 -17.57 -2.23 -1.56
C SER A 101 -16.12 -2.70 -1.64
N VAL A 102 -15.50 -2.63 -2.83
CA VAL A 102 -14.07 -2.90 -3.05
C VAL A 102 -13.22 -1.99 -2.15
N PHE A 103 -13.49 -0.69 -2.16
CA PHE A 103 -12.77 0.27 -1.33
C PHE A 103 -12.96 0.04 0.17
N ARG A 104 -14.16 -0.34 0.62
CA ARG A 104 -14.37 -0.73 2.04
C ARG A 104 -13.58 -1.99 2.41
N THR A 105 -13.50 -2.97 1.51
CA THR A 105 -12.68 -4.17 1.73
C THR A 105 -11.19 -3.82 1.85
N VAL A 106 -10.68 -2.93 0.98
CA VAL A 106 -9.29 -2.43 1.09
C VAL A 106 -9.07 -1.72 2.44
N LEU A 107 -10.01 -0.86 2.87
CA LEU A 107 -9.93 -0.20 4.18
C LEU A 107 -9.90 -1.21 5.34
N ALA A 108 -10.71 -2.27 5.27
CA ALA A 108 -10.72 -3.32 6.27
C ALA A 108 -9.38 -4.08 6.33
N LEU A 109 -8.81 -4.42 5.17
CA LEU A 109 -7.48 -5.05 5.08
C LEU A 109 -6.39 -4.14 5.69
N CYS A 110 -6.42 -2.84 5.41
CA CYS A 110 -5.52 -1.87 6.02
C CYS A 110 -5.68 -1.81 7.55
N ALA A 111 -6.91 -1.77 8.04
CA ALA A 111 -7.19 -1.75 9.48
C ALA A 111 -6.68 -3.01 10.19
N ILE A 112 -6.86 -4.19 9.59
CA ILE A 112 -6.32 -5.46 10.10
C ILE A 112 -4.78 -5.42 10.09
N ALA A 113 -4.17 -4.96 9.00
CA ALA A 113 -2.72 -4.85 8.90
C ALA A 113 -2.12 -3.92 9.97
N LEU A 114 -2.81 -2.82 10.31
CA LEU A 114 -2.40 -1.91 11.38
C LEU A 114 -2.49 -2.55 12.77
N GLN A 115 -3.48 -3.40 13.01
CA GLN A 115 -3.65 -4.09 14.30
C GLN A 115 -2.53 -5.12 14.59
N HIS A 116 -1.83 -5.59 13.55
CA HIS A 116 -0.73 -6.54 13.70
C HIS A 116 0.56 -5.88 14.24
N PHE A 117 0.62 -4.55 14.34
CA PHE A 117 1.75 -3.87 14.97
C PHE A 117 1.56 -3.81 16.48
N HIS A 118 2.55 -4.32 17.22
CA HIS A 118 2.58 -4.31 18.68
C HIS A 118 2.82 -2.92 19.30
N THR A 119 3.08 -1.90 18.48
CA THR A 119 3.33 -0.52 18.92
C THR A 119 2.46 0.44 18.12
N LYS A 120 2.14 1.61 18.67
CA LYS A 120 1.49 2.72 17.94
C LYS A 120 2.53 3.54 17.17
N ILE A 121 2.06 4.48 16.35
CA ILE A 121 2.93 5.43 15.63
C ILE A 121 3.69 6.31 16.65
N MET A 122 2.96 6.89 17.62
CA MET A 122 3.55 7.73 18.66
C MET A 122 4.61 7.00 19.49
N ASP A 123 4.40 5.72 19.78
CA ASP A 123 5.38 4.90 20.52
C ASP A 123 6.68 4.77 19.72
N ASP A 124 6.58 4.51 18.40
CA ASP A 124 7.74 4.39 17.52
C ASP A 124 8.49 5.72 17.37
N GLU A 125 7.77 6.86 17.29
CA GLU A 125 8.38 8.19 17.27
C GLU A 125 9.12 8.51 18.57
N ALA A 126 8.54 8.15 19.73
CA ALA A 126 9.19 8.33 21.02
C ALA A 126 10.46 7.46 21.13
N ILE A 127 10.40 6.22 20.66
CA ILE A 127 11.54 5.30 20.62
C ILE A 127 12.69 5.88 19.78
N LEU A 128 12.40 6.49 18.62
CA LEU A 128 13.43 7.10 17.76
C LEU A 128 14.10 8.32 18.41
N ARG A 129 13.38 9.10 19.21
CA ARG A 129 13.94 10.24 19.94
C ARG A 129 14.88 9.83 21.08
N GLY A 130 14.79 8.59 21.56
CA GLY A 130 15.51 8.09 22.72
C GLY A 130 16.99 7.73 22.50
N GLY A 131 17.49 7.82 21.26
CA GLY A 131 18.86 7.42 20.92
C GLY A 131 19.02 5.90 20.96
N LEU A 132 18.98 5.25 19.80
CA LEU A 132 19.05 3.80 19.68
C LEU A 132 20.33 3.34 18.97
N PRO A 133 20.78 2.08 19.19
CA PRO A 133 21.72 1.44 18.29
C PRO A 133 21.17 1.42 16.85
N LEU A 134 22.03 1.69 15.86
CA LEU A 134 21.67 1.84 14.45
C LEU A 134 20.75 0.73 13.90
N THR A 135 21.00 -0.53 14.28
CA THR A 135 20.20 -1.67 13.82
C THR A 135 18.77 -1.65 14.36
N THR A 136 18.58 -1.21 15.60
CA THR A 136 17.28 -1.03 16.23
C THR A 136 16.57 0.19 15.65
N GLU A 137 17.31 1.28 15.40
CA GLU A 137 16.78 2.49 14.78
C GLU A 137 16.18 2.18 13.40
N VAL A 138 16.93 1.51 12.52
CA VAL A 138 16.46 1.12 11.17
C VAL A 138 15.21 0.23 11.25
N ALA A 139 15.15 -0.70 12.21
CA ALA A 139 13.98 -1.55 12.40
C ALA A 139 12.74 -0.76 12.84
N VAL A 140 12.91 0.23 13.71
CA VAL A 140 11.83 1.11 14.17
C VAL A 140 11.38 2.05 13.05
N GLN A 141 12.31 2.65 12.30
CA GLN A 141 12.00 3.48 11.13
C GLN A 141 11.22 2.69 10.08
N PHE A 142 11.65 1.47 9.76
CA PHE A 142 10.96 0.61 8.80
C PHE A 142 9.53 0.29 9.26
N ARG A 143 9.35 -0.07 10.54
CA ARG A 143 8.03 -0.32 11.11
C ARG A 143 7.14 0.92 11.06
N LEU A 144 7.66 2.09 11.43
CA LEU A 144 6.97 3.37 11.41
C LEU A 144 6.53 3.73 9.99
N GLN A 145 7.42 3.58 9.01
CA GLN A 145 7.14 3.88 7.60
C GLN A 145 6.03 2.97 7.04
N LYS A 146 6.01 1.68 7.41
CA LYS A 146 4.91 0.78 7.03
C LYS A 146 3.57 1.25 7.58
N LYS A 147 3.52 1.72 8.83
CA LYS A 147 2.28 2.25 9.43
C LYS A 147 1.81 3.50 8.70
N PHE A 148 2.70 4.47 8.46
CA PHE A 148 2.36 5.69 7.73
C PHE A 148 1.82 5.39 6.33
N MET A 149 2.45 4.45 5.63
CA MET A 149 1.97 4.03 4.31
C MET A 149 0.56 3.45 4.36
N ILE A 150 0.27 2.57 5.32
CA ILE A 150 -1.08 2.01 5.45
C ILE A 150 -2.10 3.14 5.75
N VAL A 151 -1.74 4.09 6.63
CA VAL A 151 -2.59 5.25 6.94
C VAL A 151 -2.83 6.13 5.71
N ASP A 152 -1.81 6.41 4.90
CA ASP A 152 -1.93 7.19 3.67
C ASP A 152 -2.87 6.52 2.65
N VAL A 153 -2.72 5.19 2.46
CA VAL A 153 -3.64 4.40 1.63
C VAL A 153 -5.06 4.50 2.16
N MET A 154 -5.28 4.35 3.47
CA MET A 154 -6.61 4.49 4.08
C MET A 154 -7.22 5.87 3.82
N GLN A 155 -6.44 6.94 3.93
CA GLN A 155 -6.90 8.30 3.66
C GLN A 155 -7.22 8.52 2.18
N ASN A 156 -6.40 7.99 1.27
CA ASN A 156 -6.63 8.05 -0.18
C ASN A 156 -7.93 7.35 -0.57
N ILE A 157 -8.11 6.11 -0.12
CA ILE A 157 -9.31 5.30 -0.40
C ILE A 157 -10.55 5.93 0.24
N SER A 158 -10.45 6.45 1.47
CA SER A 158 -11.56 7.14 2.14
C SER A 158 -12.03 8.38 1.37
N ARG A 159 -11.09 9.16 0.81
CA ARG A 159 -11.43 10.31 -0.06
C ARG A 159 -12.17 9.86 -1.31
N ARG A 160 -11.74 8.76 -1.94
CA ARG A 160 -12.39 8.21 -3.13
C ARG A 160 -13.80 7.72 -2.87
N ILE A 161 -14.05 7.02 -1.74
CA ILE A 161 -15.41 6.63 -1.34
C ILE A 161 -16.33 7.85 -1.23
N LYS A 162 -15.86 8.97 -0.66
CA LYS A 162 -16.64 10.21 -0.57
C LYS A 162 -16.96 10.82 -1.95
N MET A 163 -16.11 10.61 -2.94
CA MET A 163 -16.38 11.05 -4.32
C MET A 163 -17.39 10.14 -5.05
N LEU A 164 -17.57 8.90 -4.60
CA LEU A 164 -18.54 7.95 -5.17
C LEU A 164 -19.97 8.18 -4.66
N SER A 165 -20.17 8.85 -3.52
CA SER A 165 -21.51 9.22 -3.09
C SER A 165 -22.05 10.36 -3.97
N PRO A 166 -23.25 10.24 -4.56
CA PRO A 166 -23.86 11.36 -5.26
C PRO A 166 -23.93 12.56 -4.31
N GLN A 167 -23.63 13.77 -4.80
CA GLN A 167 -24.10 14.96 -4.10
C GLN A 167 -25.59 14.76 -3.85
N LYS A 168 -26.02 14.79 -2.58
CA LYS A 168 -27.44 14.95 -2.26
C LYS A 168 -27.89 16.20 -3.01
N SER A 169 -28.61 16.02 -4.12
CA SER A 169 -29.33 17.11 -4.77
C SER A 169 -30.29 17.65 -3.71
N THR A 170 -29.94 18.79 -3.15
CA THR A 170 -30.86 19.62 -2.38
C THR A 170 -31.93 20.08 -3.37
N ALA A 171 -33.06 19.39 -3.35
CA ALA A 171 -34.33 19.92 -3.86
C ALA A 171 -34.93 20.84 -2.81
#